data_AF-A0A9D2KEX0-F1
#
_entry.id   AF-A0A9D2KEX0-F1
#
_cell.length_a   1.000
_cell.length_b   1.000
_cell.length_c   1.000
_cell.angle_alpha   90.00
_cell.angle_beta   90.00
_cell.angle_gamma   90.00
#
_symmetry.space_group_name_H-M   'P 1'
#
loop_
_entity.id
_entity.type
_entity.pdbx_description
1 polymer ?
#
loop_
_entity_poly.entity_id
_entity_poly.type
_entity_poly.pdbx_seq_one_letter_code
_entity_poly.pdbx_strand_id
1 'polypeptide(L)' 'TNLNTISTRMKRLLPERHPHELRHTFISRCKEAGVLSEVVSIWAGHSLSGTITSTVYTHYSEEFQLKEAEKVVY' A
#
# COMPACT_ATOMS: atom_id res chain seq x y z
N THR A 1 7.65 22.49 16.02
CA THR A 1 7.31 21.15 15.49
C THR A 1 6.11 20.60 16.23
N ASN A 2 5.03 20.22 15.54
CA ASN A 2 3.85 19.63 16.17
C ASN A 2 4.21 18.24 16.75
N LEU A 3 4.08 18.09 18.07
CA LEU A 3 4.48 16.89 18.80
C LEU A 3 3.47 15.74 18.72
N ASN A 4 2.30 15.99 18.13
CA ASN A 4 1.19 15.04 18.04
C ASN A 4 1.05 14.40 16.65
N THR A 5 2.01 14.61 15.75
CA THR A 5 2.01 13.91 14.47
C THR A 5 2.58 12.49 14.63
N ILE A 6 2.11 11.57 13.79
CA ILE A 6 2.63 10.19 13.71
C ILE A 6 4.14 10.22 13.48
N SER A 7 4.62 11.09 12.58
CA SER A 7 6.05 11.26 12.30
C SER A 7 6.86 11.64 13.54
N THR A 8 6.38 12.61 14.32
CA THR A 8 7.09 13.04 15.55
C THR A 8 7.10 11.94 16.62
N ARG A 9 5.99 11.20 16.78
CA ARG A 9 5.93 10.07 17.72
C ARG A 9 6.81 8.91 17.28
N MET A 10 6.78 8.55 16.00
CA MET A 10 7.61 7.50 15.43
C MET A 10 9.09 7.82 15.58
N LYS A 11 9.52 9.04 15.28
CA LYS A 11 10.92 9.47 15.45
C LYS A 11 11.40 9.45 16.90
N ARG A 12 10.50 9.50 17.89
CA ARG A 12 10.87 9.34 19.31
C ARG A 12 11.11 7.88 19.68
N LEU A 13 10.33 6.96 19.11
CA LEU A 13 10.42 5.53 19.41
C LEU A 13 11.45 4.81 18.52
N LEU A 14 11.58 5.25 17.27
CA LEU A 14 12.42 4.69 16.22
C LEU A 14 13.15 5.85 15.51
N PRO A 15 14.26 6.36 16.08
CA PRO A 15 14.89 7.62 15.64
C PRO A 15 15.38 7.64 14.19
N GLU A 16 15.79 6.47 13.69
CA GLU A 16 16.34 6.30 12.35
C GLU A 16 15.28 5.90 11.31
N ARG A 17 14.01 5.81 11.71
CA ARG A 17 12.93 5.30 10.84
C ARG A 17 11.95 6.40 10.46
N HIS A 18 11.38 6.27 9.27
CA HIS A 18 10.40 7.19 8.73
C HIS A 18 9.06 6.50 8.46
N PRO A 19 7.91 7.20 8.63
CA PRO A 19 6.60 6.63 8.33
C PRO A 19 6.46 6.09 6.90
N HIS A 20 7.23 6.62 5.94
CA HIS A 20 7.25 6.12 4.57
C HIS A 20 7.68 4.64 4.44
N GLU A 21 8.52 4.16 5.37
CA GLU A 21 8.94 2.76 5.39
C GLU A 21 7.78 1.81 5.71
N LEU A 22 6.76 2.27 6.45
CA LEU A 22 5.56 1.49 6.71
C LEU A 22 4.77 1.24 5.40
N ARG A 23 4.74 2.24 4.50
CA ARG A 23 4.14 2.08 3.17
C ARG A 23 4.90 1.05 2.34
N HIS A 24 6.24 1.09 2.33
CA HIS A 24 7.04 0.06 1.66
C HIS A 24 6.79 -1.33 2.23
N THR A 25 6.77 -1.44 3.56
CA THR A 25 6.53 -2.70 4.25
C THR A 25 5.16 -3.28 3.90
N PHE A 26 4.11 -2.44 3.91
CA PHE A 26 2.77 -2.84 3.49
C PHE A 26 2.76 -3.40 2.06
N ILE A 27 3.33 -2.67 1.10
CA ILE A 27 3.38 -3.07 -0.31
C ILE A 27 4.13 -4.41 -0.48
N SER A 28 5.29 -4.57 0.18
CA SER A 28 6.06 -5.82 0.12
C SER A 28 5.26 -6.99 0.68
N ARG A 29 4.61 -6.82 1.84
CA ARG A 29 3.81 -7.87 2.47
C ARG A 29 2.60 -8.28 1.63
N CYS A 30 1.91 -7.33 0.99
CA CYS A 30 0.82 -7.66 0.06
C CYS A 30 1.32 -8.48 -1.13
N LYS A 31 2.49 -8.13 -1.68
CA LYS A 31 3.09 -8.90 -2.78
C LYS A 31 3.54 -10.29 -2.34
N GLU A 32 4.14 -10.41 -1.16
CA GLU A 32 4.54 -11.70 -0.57
C GLU A 32 3.33 -12.59 -0.29
N ALA A 33 2.18 -12.01 0.05
CA ALA A 33 0.91 -12.71 0.21
C ALA A 33 0.23 -13.11 -1.12
N GLY A 34 0.84 -12.80 -2.27
CA GLY A 34 0.31 -13.15 -3.59
C GLY A 34 -0.86 -12.27 -4.05
N VAL A 35 -0.97 -11.04 -3.52
CA VAL A 35 -1.91 -10.04 -4.02
C VAL A 35 -1.46 -9.54 -5.38
N LEU A 36 -2.42 -9.37 -6.29
CA LEU A 36 -2.14 -8.85 -7.62
C LEU A 36 -1.49 -7.44 -7.54
N SER A 37 -0.38 -7.24 -8.25
CA SER A 37 0.39 -5.98 -8.19
C SER A 37 -0.43 -4.75 -8.59
N GLU A 38 -1.40 -4.90 -9.49
CA GLU A 38 -2.31 -3.82 -9.88
C GLU A 38 -3.23 -3.40 -8.72
N VAL A 39 -3.74 -4.38 -7.96
CA VAL A 39 -4.55 -4.12 -6.77
C VAL A 39 -3.73 -3.46 -5.67
N VAL A 40 -2.50 -3.94 -5.42
CA VAL A 40 -1.57 -3.27 -4.48
C VAL A 40 -1.27 -1.83 -4.92
N SER A 41 -1.17 -1.58 -6.23
CA SER A 41 -0.93 -0.25 -6.78
C SER A 41 -2.12 0.69 -6.56
N ILE A 42 -3.35 0.17 -6.69
CA ILE A 42 -4.59 0.89 -6.36
C ILE A 42 -4.63 1.24 -4.88
N TRP A 43 -4.36 0.29 -3.98
CA TRP A 43 -4.32 0.55 -2.54
C TRP A 43 -3.22 1.54 -2.13
N ALA A 44 -2.08 1.52 -2.82
CA ALA A 44 -0.99 2.48 -2.61
C ALA A 44 -1.30 3.86 -3.20
N GLY A 45 -2.38 4.02 -3.98
CA GLY A 45 -2.75 5.28 -4.62
C GLY A 45 -1.75 5.72 -5.69
N HIS A 46 -1.08 4.79 -6.38
CA HIS A 46 -0.26 5.13 -7.54
C HIS A 46 -1.16 5.43 -8.75
N SER A 47 -0.79 6.42 -9.54
CA SER A 47 -1.42 6.62 -10.85
C SER A 47 -1.10 5.42 -11.74
N LEU A 48 -2.11 4.87 -12.42
CA LEU A 48 -1.98 3.71 -13.32
C LEU A 48 -1.26 4.06 -14.64
N SER A 49 -0.39 5.08 -14.63
CA SER A 49 0.14 5.83 -15.77
C SER A 49 1.33 5.15 -16.49
N GLY A 50 1.33 3.82 -16.62
CA GLY A 50 2.47 3.09 -17.20
C GLY A 50 2.18 2.26 -18.44
N THR A 51 0.95 1.78 -18.63
CA THR A 51 0.65 0.87 -19.74
C THR A 51 -0.83 1.01 -20.11
N ILE A 52 -1.09 1.41 -21.36
CA ILE A 52 -2.43 1.64 -21.93
C ILE A 52 -3.37 0.42 -21.74
N THR A 53 -2.83 -0.77 -21.51
CA THR A 53 -3.58 -2.01 -21.24
C THR A 53 -4.15 -2.13 -19.83
N SER A 54 -3.59 -1.48 -18.79
CA SER A 54 -4.17 -1.53 -17.44
C SER A 54 -5.35 -0.56 -17.32
N THR A 55 -5.21 0.68 -17.81
CA THR A 55 -6.18 1.77 -17.59
C THR A 55 -7.58 1.51 -18.14
N VAL A 56 -7.72 0.64 -19.15
CA VAL A 56 -9.01 0.37 -19.83
C VAL A 56 -9.84 -0.70 -19.09
N TYR A 57 -9.23 -1.51 -18.20
CA TYR A 57 -9.91 -2.60 -17.48
C TYR A 57 -9.73 -2.56 -15.94
N THR A 58 -8.99 -1.60 -15.38
CA THR A 58 -8.66 -1.47 -13.94
C THR A 58 -9.79 -0.97 -13.02
N HIS A 59 -11.05 -1.12 -13.39
CA HIS A 59 -12.14 -1.02 -12.42
C HIS A 59 -12.30 -2.37 -11.73
N TYR A 60 -11.29 -2.78 -10.96
CA TYR A 60 -11.44 -3.92 -10.08
C TYR A 60 -12.61 -3.64 -9.14
N SER A 61 -13.62 -4.51 -9.17
CA SER A 61 -14.76 -4.39 -8.28
C SER A 61 -14.30 -4.42 -6.83
N GLU A 62 -15.06 -3.78 -5.95
CA GLU A 62 -14.80 -3.82 -4.50
C GLU A 62 -14.74 -5.27 -4.00
N GLU A 63 -15.59 -6.15 -4.53
CA GLU A 63 -15.59 -7.58 -4.25
C GLU A 63 -14.26 -8.26 -4.59
N PHE A 64 -13.69 -7.95 -5.76
CA PHE A 64 -12.39 -8.49 -6.17
C PHE A 64 -11.27 -7.99 -5.25
N GLN A 65 -11.28 -6.69 -4.93
CA GLN A 65 -10.30 -6.12 -4.01
C GLN A 65 -10.43 -6.72 -2.60
N LEU A 66 -11.64 -6.98 -2.13
CA LEU A 66 -11.88 -7.62 -0.84
C LEU A 66 -11.31 -9.05 -0.82
N LYS A 67 -11.58 -9.84 -1.87
CA LYS A 67 -11.01 -11.19 -2.03
C LYS A 67 -9.49 -11.18 -2.06
N GLU A 68 -8.88 -10.18 -2.70
CA GLU A 68 -7.43 -10.00 -2.69
C GLU A 68 -6.92 -9.62 -1.29
N ALA A 69 -7.66 -8.80 -0.54
CA ALA A 69 -7.31 -8.41 0.82
C ALA A 69 -7.33 -9.61 1.80
N GLU A 70 -8.23 -10.58 1.61
CA GLU A 70 -8.28 -11.81 2.40
C GLU A 70 -6.99 -12.66 2.32
N LYS A 71 -6.17 -12.48 1.28
CA LYS A 71 -4.87 -13.15 1.17
C LYS A 71 -3.84 -12.60 2.17
N VAL A 72 -4.00 -11.35 2.59
CA VAL A 72 -3.05 -10.65 3.47
C VAL A 72 -3.35 -11.01 4.91
N VAL A 73 -2.70 -12.06 5.41
CA VAL A 73 -2.79 -12.50 6.82
C VAL A 73 -1.64 -11.87 7.61
N TYR A 74 -1.96 -11.02 8.59
CA TYR A 74 -1.01 -10.42 9.54
C TYR A 74 -1.10 -11.05 10.93
#